data_AF-A0A8J7F7A9-F1
#
_entry.id   AF-A0A8J7F7A9-F1
#
_cell.length_a   1.000
_cell.length_b   1.000
_cell.length_c   1.000
_cell.angle_alpha   90.00
_cell.angle_beta   90.00
_cell.angle_gamma   90.00
#
_symmetry.space_group_name_H-M   'P 1'
#
loop_
_entity.id
_entity.type
_entity.pdbx_description
1 polymer ?
#
loop_
_entity_poly.entity_id
_entity_poly.type
_entity_poly.pdbx_seq_one_letter_code
_entity_poly.pdbx_strand_id
1 'polypeptide(L)'
;MSKAYLATVPDGWFDFREKVTQIDDILKQLEDIPHQSYNNSPLLKFINLLTQDEHIPQAICEKLKQLLTNNSFETNNKTKSLQPLHSYLLIQLRPEANNKLFLKAWFIPDDTIKDPWGRFKPLTVDEQEPEIYFVLENLPLLLSKLLQQCFEEYLQGQPTELTIEIFLPRDRLHDEVEKWSYQDSEGFDIYIGEEYRVVVRSYERLKKLRKQEGSYWRKNWEKVNLIGKDVPCHEEIITVSQARFDPNKLRKLLTQKILLKVWCTLSNSERDNLLRAVHSAGTPIVLWSRCEVVNLNNYVDFDALLKKPLHELSARVKEQRFVADNDKHLGNHLVLLWDDPNRVPPNPALEFSVS
;
A
#
# COMPACT_ATOMS: atom_id res chain seq x y z
N MET A 1 -37.08 -25.16 -7.74
CA MET A 1 -36.81 -23.93 -8.55
C MET A 1 -37.44 -22.65 -8.00
N SER A 2 -38.77 -22.47 -8.00
CA SER A 2 -39.42 -21.22 -7.50
C SER A 2 -39.09 -20.91 -6.03
N LYS A 3 -39.01 -21.93 -5.16
CA LYS A 3 -38.62 -21.77 -3.75
C LYS A 3 -37.17 -21.30 -3.58
N ALA A 4 -36.24 -21.83 -4.38
CA ALA A 4 -34.85 -21.41 -4.37
C ALA A 4 -34.71 -19.96 -4.85
N TYR A 5 -35.49 -19.58 -5.87
CA TYR A 5 -35.52 -18.22 -6.40
C TYR A 5 -36.00 -17.21 -5.36
N LEU A 6 -37.11 -17.50 -4.68
CA LEU A 6 -37.65 -16.64 -3.63
C LEU A 6 -36.72 -16.51 -2.42
N ALA A 7 -35.91 -17.53 -2.13
CA ALA A 7 -34.93 -17.50 -1.03
C ALA A 7 -33.64 -16.72 -1.37
N THR A 8 -33.45 -16.36 -2.64
CA THR A 8 -32.22 -15.68 -3.12
C THR A 8 -32.37 -14.18 -3.32
N VAL A 9 -33.60 -13.71 -3.49
CA VAL A 9 -33.89 -12.30 -3.71
C VAL A 9 -34.00 -11.54 -2.38
N PRO A 10 -33.57 -10.27 -2.31
CA PRO A 10 -33.72 -9.44 -1.11
C PRO A 10 -35.18 -9.17 -0.74
N ASP A 11 -35.42 -8.81 0.53
CA ASP A 11 -36.72 -8.32 0.97
C ASP A 11 -37.13 -7.07 0.18
N GLY A 12 -38.40 -7.01 -0.26
CA GLY A 12 -38.94 -5.92 -1.08
C GLY A 12 -38.55 -5.98 -2.57
N TRP A 13 -37.81 -6.99 -3.03
CA TRP A 13 -37.37 -7.10 -4.43
C TRP A 13 -38.52 -7.11 -5.46
N PHE A 14 -39.70 -7.61 -5.05
CA PHE A 14 -40.88 -7.68 -5.91
C PHE A 14 -41.88 -6.54 -5.69
N ASP A 15 -41.55 -5.54 -4.87
CA ASP A 15 -42.47 -4.41 -4.62
C ASP A 15 -42.74 -3.61 -5.90
N PHE A 16 -41.80 -3.65 -6.86
CA PHE A 16 -41.88 -2.98 -8.16
C PHE A 16 -41.49 -3.89 -9.34
N ARG A 17 -41.41 -5.21 -9.15
CA ARG A 17 -40.99 -6.18 -10.19
C ARG A 17 -41.91 -7.39 -10.24
N GLU A 18 -42.21 -7.87 -11.44
CA GLU A 18 -43.02 -9.07 -11.63
C GLU A 18 -42.28 -10.35 -11.25
N LYS A 19 -43.00 -11.26 -10.58
CA LYS A 19 -42.50 -12.60 -10.26
C LYS A 19 -42.51 -13.46 -11.51
N VAL A 20 -41.32 -13.82 -11.96
CA VAL A 20 -41.10 -14.70 -13.12
C VAL A 20 -40.97 -16.17 -12.71
N THR A 21 -41.36 -17.06 -13.62
CA THR A 21 -41.34 -18.52 -13.39
C THR A 21 -40.50 -19.28 -14.41
N GLN A 22 -40.16 -18.64 -15.53
CA GLN A 22 -39.27 -19.20 -16.55
C GLN A 22 -37.81 -19.03 -16.14
N ILE A 23 -36.98 -20.02 -16.48
CA ILE A 23 -35.60 -20.08 -16.00
C ILE A 23 -34.75 -18.93 -16.54
N ASP A 24 -34.91 -18.58 -17.82
CA ASP A 24 -34.12 -17.51 -18.45
C ASP A 24 -34.43 -16.14 -17.82
N ASP A 25 -35.70 -15.88 -17.51
CA ASP A 25 -36.13 -14.66 -16.85
C ASP A 25 -35.67 -14.60 -15.38
N ILE A 26 -35.66 -15.74 -14.68
CA ILE A 26 -35.13 -15.87 -13.32
C ILE A 26 -33.63 -15.54 -13.31
N LEU A 27 -32.85 -16.10 -14.25
CA LEU A 27 -31.41 -15.85 -14.34
C LEU A 27 -31.12 -14.37 -14.58
N LYS A 28 -31.86 -13.74 -15.51
CA LYS A 28 -31.74 -12.32 -15.79
C LYS A 28 -32.05 -11.44 -14.58
N GLN A 29 -33.11 -11.76 -13.82
CA GLN A 29 -33.42 -11.02 -12.60
C GLN A 29 -32.38 -11.23 -11.49
N LEU A 30 -31.72 -12.40 -11.42
CA LEU A 30 -30.67 -12.66 -10.44
C LEU A 30 -29.35 -11.94 -10.76
N GLU A 31 -29.05 -11.72 -12.05
CA GLU A 31 -27.92 -10.92 -12.50
C GLU A 31 -28.10 -9.43 -12.17
N ASP A 32 -29.35 -8.93 -12.23
CA ASP A 32 -29.69 -7.54 -11.91
C ASP A 32 -29.56 -7.18 -10.42
N ILE A 33 -29.43 -8.16 -9.52
CA ILE A 33 -29.38 -7.90 -8.07
C ILE A 33 -27.99 -7.39 -7.69
N PRO A 34 -27.88 -6.16 -7.12
CA PRO A 34 -26.60 -5.62 -6.65
C PRO A 34 -26.03 -6.51 -5.54
N HIS A 35 -24.76 -6.89 -5.65
CA HIS A 35 -24.09 -7.71 -4.65
C HIS A 35 -22.64 -7.27 -4.41
N GLN A 36 -22.24 -7.28 -3.14
CA GLN A 36 -20.98 -6.72 -2.67
C GLN A 36 -19.75 -7.61 -2.96
N SER A 37 -19.93 -8.84 -3.44
CA SER A 37 -18.83 -9.70 -3.89
C SER A 37 -19.35 -10.88 -4.72
N TYR A 38 -18.55 -11.34 -5.69
CA TYR A 38 -18.89 -12.46 -6.57
C TYR A 38 -19.33 -13.72 -5.81
N ASN A 39 -18.71 -14.03 -4.67
CA ASN A 39 -19.06 -15.17 -3.81
C ASN A 39 -20.40 -15.03 -3.06
N ASN A 40 -20.97 -13.82 -3.03
CA ASN A 40 -22.29 -13.54 -2.48
C ASN A 40 -23.33 -13.26 -3.58
N SER A 41 -22.98 -13.59 -4.84
CA SER A 41 -23.88 -13.45 -5.98
C SER A 41 -25.18 -14.23 -5.75
N PRO A 42 -26.35 -13.58 -5.91
CA PRO A 42 -27.65 -14.24 -5.83
C PRO A 42 -27.78 -15.42 -6.79
N LEU A 43 -27.09 -15.37 -7.94
CA LEU A 43 -27.01 -16.47 -8.89
C LEU A 43 -26.33 -17.71 -8.27
N LEU A 44 -25.25 -17.53 -7.50
CA LEU A 44 -24.56 -18.63 -6.84
C LEU A 44 -25.36 -19.21 -5.69
N LYS A 45 -26.03 -18.36 -4.91
CA LYS A 45 -26.97 -18.83 -3.88
C LYS A 45 -28.09 -19.64 -4.51
N PHE A 46 -28.61 -19.19 -5.66
CA PHE A 46 -29.68 -19.86 -6.38
C PHE A 46 -29.24 -21.24 -6.89
N ILE A 47 -28.07 -21.32 -7.53
CA ILE A 47 -27.50 -22.59 -8.00
C ILE A 47 -27.23 -23.52 -6.81
N ASN A 48 -26.67 -23.03 -5.70
CA ASN A 48 -26.40 -23.85 -4.52
C ASN A 48 -27.69 -24.43 -3.93
N LEU A 49 -28.74 -23.61 -3.78
CA LEU A 49 -30.05 -24.08 -3.33
C LEU A 49 -30.69 -25.09 -4.29
N LEU A 50 -30.52 -24.95 -5.61
CA LEU A 50 -30.99 -25.93 -6.58
C LEU A 50 -30.25 -27.27 -6.47
N THR A 51 -28.95 -27.26 -6.14
CA THR A 51 -28.17 -28.50 -5.95
C THR A 51 -28.52 -29.26 -4.66
N GLN A 52 -29.28 -28.63 -3.76
CA GLN A 52 -29.77 -29.20 -2.50
C GLN A 52 -31.25 -29.62 -2.57
N ASP A 53 -31.93 -29.36 -3.69
CA ASP A 53 -33.34 -29.70 -3.88
C ASP A 53 -33.48 -31.14 -4.41
N GLU A 54 -34.03 -32.03 -3.58
CA GLU A 54 -34.21 -33.47 -3.87
C GLU A 54 -35.11 -33.76 -5.09
N HIS A 55 -35.86 -32.76 -5.57
CA HIS A 55 -36.74 -32.90 -6.74
C HIS A 55 -36.02 -32.58 -8.07
N ILE A 56 -34.76 -32.15 -8.04
CA ILE A 56 -33.98 -31.89 -9.25
C ILE A 56 -33.29 -33.19 -9.69
N PRO A 57 -33.43 -33.61 -10.96
CA PRO A 57 -32.77 -34.81 -11.47
C PRO A 57 -31.25 -34.79 -11.22
N GLN A 58 -30.71 -35.90 -10.70
CA GLN A 58 -29.29 -36.07 -10.34
C GLN A 58 -28.33 -35.60 -11.46
N ALA A 59 -28.63 -35.94 -12.72
CA ALA A 59 -27.83 -35.55 -13.88
C ALA A 59 -27.76 -34.03 -14.11
N ILE A 60 -28.81 -33.30 -13.72
CA ILE A 60 -28.84 -31.83 -13.78
C ILE A 60 -28.03 -31.25 -12.62
N CYS A 61 -28.17 -31.80 -11.41
CA CYS A 61 -27.34 -31.40 -10.26
C CYS A 61 -25.85 -31.62 -10.53
N GLU A 62 -25.46 -32.72 -11.16
CA GLU A 62 -24.07 -33.00 -11.52
C GLU A 62 -23.54 -32.01 -12.57
N LYS A 63 -24.34 -31.65 -13.59
CA LYS A 63 -23.98 -30.60 -14.55
C LYS A 63 -23.84 -29.22 -13.90
N LEU A 64 -24.74 -28.87 -12.98
CA LEU A 64 -24.65 -27.60 -12.24
C LEU A 64 -23.41 -27.56 -11.34
N LYS A 65 -23.08 -28.68 -10.67
CA LYS A 65 -21.84 -28.82 -9.89
C LYS A 65 -20.59 -28.74 -10.77
N GLN A 66 -20.62 -29.34 -11.96
CA GLN A 66 -19.53 -29.25 -12.94
C GLN A 66 -19.31 -27.82 -13.44
N LEU A 67 -20.38 -27.06 -13.69
CA LEU A 67 -20.32 -25.64 -14.06
C LEU A 67 -19.73 -24.77 -12.94
N LEU A 68 -20.01 -25.10 -11.67
CA LEU A 68 -19.33 -24.49 -10.53
C LEU A 68 -17.85 -24.86 -10.50
N THR A 69 -17.44 -26.10 -10.76
CA THR A 69 -15.99 -26.43 -10.76
C THR A 69 -15.19 -25.91 -11.96
N ASN A 70 -15.80 -25.75 -13.14
CA ASN A 70 -15.07 -25.35 -14.36
C ASN A 70 -14.92 -23.83 -14.54
N ASN A 71 -15.74 -23.03 -13.86
CA ASN A 71 -15.63 -21.56 -13.84
C ASN A 71 -14.93 -21.11 -12.55
N SER A 72 -13.67 -21.45 -12.32
CA SER A 72 -12.83 -20.84 -11.27
C SER A 72 -13.43 -20.73 -9.86
N PHE A 73 -14.41 -21.57 -9.47
CA PHE A 73 -14.90 -21.60 -8.09
C PHE A 73 -14.00 -22.52 -7.27
N GLU A 74 -12.75 -22.09 -7.08
CA GLU A 74 -12.03 -22.55 -5.92
C GLU A 74 -12.77 -22.03 -4.69
N THR A 75 -13.53 -22.93 -4.08
CA THR A 75 -14.04 -22.82 -2.72
C THR A 75 -12.86 -22.76 -1.76
N ASN A 76 -12.21 -21.59 -1.69
CA ASN A 76 -11.41 -21.23 -0.54
C ASN A 76 -12.38 -20.99 0.62
N ASN A 77 -12.84 -22.08 1.23
CA ASN A 77 -13.37 -22.15 2.59
C ASN A 77 -12.25 -21.85 3.60
N LYS A 78 -11.58 -20.71 3.43
CA LYS A 78 -11.06 -19.96 4.55
C LYS A 78 -12.14 -18.92 4.80
N THR A 79 -12.79 -18.99 5.95
CA THR A 79 -13.35 -17.81 6.61
C THR A 79 -12.38 -16.66 6.35
N LYS A 80 -12.67 -15.79 5.36
CA LYS A 80 -11.89 -14.57 5.13
C LYS A 80 -12.01 -13.84 6.45
N SER A 81 -10.90 -13.76 7.17
CA SER A 81 -10.87 -13.01 8.41
C SER A 81 -11.47 -11.64 8.12
N LEU A 82 -12.30 -11.13 9.02
CA LEU A 82 -12.75 -9.73 9.04
C LEU A 82 -11.59 -8.72 9.16
N GLN A 83 -10.34 -9.17 9.03
CA GLN A 83 -9.18 -8.31 9.04
C GLN A 83 -9.07 -7.58 7.71
N PRO A 84 -8.78 -6.27 7.75
CA PRO A 84 -8.58 -5.49 6.54
C PRO A 84 -7.39 -6.03 5.74
N LEU A 85 -7.47 -5.91 4.42
CA LEU A 85 -6.36 -6.17 3.53
C LEU A 85 -5.24 -5.17 3.81
N HIS A 86 -4.00 -5.64 3.84
CA HIS A 86 -2.83 -4.77 3.94
C HIS A 86 -2.34 -4.51 2.52
N SER A 87 -2.75 -3.38 1.96
CA SER A 87 -2.53 -3.05 0.55
C SER A 87 -1.48 -1.96 0.40
N TYR A 88 -0.77 -1.98 -0.74
CA TYR A 88 0.28 -1.02 -1.02
C TYR A 88 0.15 -0.44 -2.42
N LEU A 89 0.12 0.89 -2.51
CA LEU A 89 0.34 1.62 -3.76
C LEU A 89 1.80 2.04 -3.83
N LEU A 90 2.54 1.48 -4.77
CA LEU A 90 3.95 1.77 -4.99
C LEU A 90 4.07 2.76 -6.14
N ILE A 91 4.60 3.96 -5.88
CA ILE A 91 4.84 4.99 -6.90
C ILE A 91 6.34 5.19 -7.02
N GLN A 92 6.89 5.03 -8.23
CA GLN A 92 8.30 5.23 -8.51
C GLN A 92 8.50 6.50 -9.33
N LEU A 93 9.31 7.42 -8.82
CA LEU A 93 9.85 8.55 -9.59
C LEU A 93 11.28 8.22 -10.05
N ARG A 94 11.40 7.75 -11.29
CA ARG A 94 12.67 7.40 -11.91
C ARG A 94 13.32 8.66 -12.51
N PRO A 95 14.57 8.99 -12.14
CA PRO A 95 15.31 10.06 -12.79
C PRO A 95 15.87 9.61 -14.14
N GLU A 96 15.81 10.50 -15.12
CA GLU A 96 16.43 10.40 -16.43
C GLU A 96 17.44 11.55 -16.65
N ALA A 97 18.17 11.52 -17.77
CA ALA A 97 19.00 12.63 -18.20
C ALA A 97 18.21 13.96 -18.18
N ASN A 98 18.89 15.05 -17.83
CA ASN A 98 18.32 16.41 -17.72
C ASN A 98 17.34 16.63 -16.55
N ASN A 99 17.49 15.91 -15.43
CA ASN A 99 16.65 16.05 -14.23
C ASN A 99 15.15 15.80 -14.47
N LYS A 100 14.81 15.13 -15.57
CA LYS A 100 13.45 14.68 -15.85
C LYS A 100 13.11 13.48 -14.97
N LEU A 101 11.86 13.43 -14.51
CA LEU A 101 11.33 12.33 -13.72
C LEU A 101 10.26 11.59 -14.54
N PHE A 102 10.28 10.26 -14.47
CA PHE A 102 9.23 9.39 -15.01
C PHE A 102 8.53 8.71 -13.85
N LEU A 103 7.21 8.62 -13.94
CA LEU A 103 6.37 7.94 -12.96
C LEU A 103 5.98 6.57 -13.46
N LYS A 104 6.13 5.58 -12.58
CA LYS A 104 5.58 4.23 -12.72
C LYS A 104 4.88 3.81 -11.45
N ALA A 105 3.81 3.04 -11.54
CA ALA A 105 3.06 2.61 -10.37
C ALA A 105 2.71 1.13 -10.40
N TRP A 106 2.61 0.55 -9.21
CA TRP A 106 2.14 -0.82 -8.98
C TRP A 106 1.27 -0.86 -7.74
N PHE A 107 0.37 -1.83 -7.72
CA PHE A 107 -0.50 -2.10 -6.60
C PHE A 107 -0.24 -3.50 -6.05
N ILE A 108 -0.19 -3.63 -4.73
CA ILE A 108 -0.24 -4.90 -4.02
C ILE A 108 -1.58 -4.92 -3.30
N PRO A 109 -2.58 -5.68 -3.79
CA PRO A 109 -3.89 -5.75 -3.14
C PRO A 109 -3.82 -6.36 -1.75
N ASP A 110 -2.93 -7.34 -1.53
CA ASP A 110 -2.76 -8.02 -0.25
C ASP A 110 -1.31 -8.48 -0.10
N ASP A 111 -0.55 -7.84 0.80
CA ASP A 111 0.86 -8.17 1.06
C ASP A 111 1.05 -9.50 1.80
N THR A 112 -0.03 -10.17 2.24
CA THR A 112 0.06 -11.54 2.75
C THR A 112 0.30 -12.57 1.63
N ILE A 113 0.00 -12.20 0.38
CA ILE A 113 0.29 -13.02 -0.80
C ILE A 113 1.80 -13.02 -1.05
N LYS A 114 2.42 -14.19 -0.89
CA LYS A 114 3.88 -14.37 -1.01
C LYS A 114 4.36 -14.65 -2.43
N ASP A 115 3.47 -14.68 -3.41
CA ASP A 115 3.86 -14.85 -4.81
C ASP A 115 4.74 -13.65 -5.24
N PRO A 116 6.04 -13.85 -5.54
CA PRO A 116 6.96 -12.75 -5.79
C PRO A 116 6.59 -11.90 -7.02
N TRP A 117 5.85 -12.48 -7.97
CA TRP A 117 5.58 -11.84 -9.26
C TRP A 117 4.11 -11.45 -9.44
N GLY A 118 3.18 -12.36 -9.17
CA GLY A 118 1.75 -12.13 -9.41
C GLY A 118 1.07 -11.24 -8.37
N ARG A 119 1.74 -10.93 -7.24
CA ARG A 119 1.20 -9.99 -6.23
C ARG A 119 1.26 -8.52 -6.64
N PHE A 120 2.17 -8.17 -7.56
CA PHE A 120 2.30 -6.80 -8.05
C PHE A 120 1.42 -6.62 -9.30
N LYS A 121 0.47 -5.70 -9.21
CA LYS A 121 -0.41 -5.32 -10.31
C LYS A 121 0.11 -4.02 -10.91
N PRO A 122 0.62 -4.00 -12.16
CA PRO A 122 1.01 -2.74 -12.78
C PRO A 122 -0.22 -1.83 -12.87
N LEU A 123 -0.05 -0.57 -12.48
CA LEU A 123 -1.07 0.46 -12.71
C LEU A 123 -0.62 1.30 -13.89
N THR A 124 -1.56 1.69 -14.73
CA THR A 124 -1.26 2.55 -15.87
C THR A 124 -2.25 3.67 -16.02
N VAL A 125 -1.74 4.85 -16.33
CA VAL A 125 -2.56 6.05 -16.55
C VAL A 125 -2.96 6.14 -18.02
N ASP A 126 -2.14 5.53 -18.87
CA ASP A 126 -2.31 5.36 -20.29
C ASP A 126 -1.94 3.92 -20.64
N GLU A 127 -2.88 3.14 -21.16
CA GLU A 127 -2.65 1.73 -21.55
C GLU A 127 -1.53 1.57 -22.59
N GLN A 128 -1.20 2.64 -23.32
CA GLN A 128 -0.16 2.66 -24.34
C GLN A 128 1.22 3.04 -23.78
N GLU A 129 1.28 3.72 -22.62
CA GLU A 129 2.52 4.19 -22.00
C GLU A 129 2.66 3.69 -20.54
N PRO A 130 3.42 2.60 -20.30
CA PRO A 130 3.60 2.05 -18.95
C PRO A 130 4.47 2.92 -18.03
N GLU A 131 5.10 3.96 -18.57
CA GLU A 131 5.84 5.00 -17.83
C GLU A 131 5.49 6.37 -18.41
N ILE A 132 5.07 7.28 -17.55
CA ILE A 132 4.65 8.62 -17.97
C ILE A 132 5.63 9.68 -17.48
N TYR A 133 5.77 10.75 -18.26
CA TYR A 133 6.55 11.91 -17.82
C TYR A 133 5.89 12.57 -16.60
N PHE A 134 6.65 12.76 -15.53
CA PHE A 134 6.15 13.32 -14.29
C PHE A 134 6.10 14.85 -14.36
N VAL A 135 4.89 15.39 -14.20
CA VAL A 135 4.57 16.82 -14.16
C VAL A 135 3.75 17.07 -12.89
N LEU A 136 4.23 17.96 -12.03
CA LEU A 136 3.63 18.17 -10.70
C LEU A 136 2.19 18.69 -10.80
N GLU A 137 1.90 19.50 -11.81
CA GLU A 137 0.59 20.08 -12.07
C GLU A 137 -0.46 19.00 -12.43
N ASN A 138 -0.02 17.87 -13.00
CA ASN A 138 -0.89 16.74 -13.36
C ASN A 138 -1.06 15.73 -12.22
N LEU A 139 -0.32 15.91 -11.11
CA LEU A 139 -0.28 14.97 -10.01
C LEU A 139 -1.66 14.69 -9.38
N PRO A 140 -2.56 15.67 -9.17
CA PRO A 140 -3.86 15.38 -8.58
C PRO A 140 -4.72 14.43 -9.43
N LEU A 141 -4.83 14.72 -10.73
CA LEU A 141 -5.55 13.86 -11.68
C LEU A 141 -4.92 12.46 -11.77
N LEU A 142 -3.59 12.42 -11.76
CA LEU A 142 -2.82 11.18 -11.79
C LEU A 142 -3.11 10.32 -10.55
N LEU A 143 -3.03 10.90 -9.36
CA LEU A 143 -3.31 10.19 -8.11
C LEU A 143 -4.76 9.71 -8.04
N SER A 144 -5.73 10.54 -8.44
CA SER A 144 -7.14 10.13 -8.51
C SER A 144 -7.31 8.88 -9.39
N LYS A 145 -6.69 8.85 -10.58
CA LYS A 145 -6.76 7.67 -11.47
C LYS A 145 -6.09 6.42 -10.86
N LEU A 146 -4.92 6.56 -10.24
CA LEU A 146 -4.22 5.43 -9.62
C LEU A 146 -5.00 4.86 -8.44
N LEU A 147 -5.54 5.73 -7.58
CA LEU A 147 -6.38 5.33 -6.44
C LEU A 147 -7.70 4.70 -6.92
N GLN A 148 -8.31 5.26 -7.96
CA GLN A 148 -9.51 4.69 -8.58
C GLN A 148 -9.25 3.24 -9.04
N GLN A 149 -8.16 2.98 -9.77
CA GLN A 149 -7.79 1.61 -10.16
C GLN A 149 -7.61 0.71 -8.94
N CYS A 150 -6.91 1.17 -7.90
CA CYS A 150 -6.73 0.39 -6.67
C CYS A 150 -8.09 -0.02 -6.06
N PHE A 151 -9.01 0.93 -5.90
CA PHE A 151 -10.26 0.69 -5.19
C PHE A 151 -11.34 0.01 -6.05
N GLU A 152 -11.51 0.43 -7.29
CA GLU A 152 -12.58 -0.05 -8.17
C GLU A 152 -12.22 -1.36 -8.87
N GLU A 153 -10.99 -1.50 -9.36
CA GLU A 153 -10.60 -2.69 -10.13
C GLU A 153 -10.14 -3.82 -9.22
N TYR A 154 -9.30 -3.52 -8.23
CA TYR A 154 -8.61 -4.55 -7.43
C TYR A 154 -9.26 -4.82 -6.06
N LEU A 155 -9.65 -3.78 -5.31
CA LEU A 155 -10.17 -3.95 -3.95
C LEU A 155 -11.67 -4.18 -3.89
N GLN A 156 -12.46 -3.61 -4.82
CA GLN A 156 -13.90 -3.86 -4.98
C GLN A 156 -14.67 -3.78 -3.64
N GLY A 157 -14.39 -2.75 -2.83
CA GLY A 157 -15.07 -2.50 -1.54
C GLY A 157 -14.62 -3.40 -0.37
N GLN A 158 -13.56 -4.19 -0.50
CA GLN A 158 -12.98 -4.93 0.63
C GLN A 158 -12.42 -3.95 1.69
N PRO A 159 -12.64 -4.20 3.00
CA PRO A 159 -11.98 -3.43 4.06
C PRO A 159 -10.46 -3.44 3.87
N THR A 160 -9.84 -2.26 3.85
CA THR A 160 -8.44 -2.12 3.41
C THR A 160 -7.68 -1.09 4.25
N GLU A 161 -6.45 -1.43 4.61
CA GLU A 161 -5.43 -0.50 5.10
C GLU A 161 -4.42 -0.22 3.98
N LEU A 162 -4.59 0.90 3.29
CA LEU A 162 -3.69 1.29 2.20
C LEU A 162 -2.46 2.04 2.72
N THR A 163 -1.28 1.60 2.29
CA THR A 163 -0.01 2.33 2.44
C THR A 163 0.51 2.75 1.07
N ILE A 164 0.86 4.03 0.92
CA ILE A 164 1.48 4.57 -0.29
C ILE A 164 3.00 4.63 -0.05
N GLU A 165 3.78 3.86 -0.81
CA GLU A 165 5.24 3.90 -0.80
C GLU A 165 5.76 4.64 -2.03
N ILE A 166 6.49 5.73 -1.82
CA ILE A 166 6.97 6.58 -2.91
C ILE A 166 8.49 6.45 -3.02
N PHE A 167 8.97 5.82 -4.10
CA PHE A 167 10.38 5.68 -4.42
C PHE A 167 10.90 6.97 -5.05
N LEU A 168 11.74 7.68 -4.30
CA LEU A 168 12.29 8.98 -4.67
C LEU A 168 13.81 8.88 -4.87
N PRO A 169 14.38 9.65 -5.82
CA PRO A 169 15.80 9.94 -5.87
C PRO A 169 16.29 10.55 -4.55
N ARG A 170 17.56 10.33 -4.19
CA ARG A 170 18.12 10.72 -2.89
C ARG A 170 17.92 12.21 -2.56
N ASP A 171 18.10 13.08 -3.54
CA ASP A 171 17.93 14.53 -3.42
C ASP A 171 16.47 14.97 -3.22
N ARG A 172 15.52 14.09 -3.56
CA ARG A 172 14.07 14.29 -3.44
C ARG A 172 13.44 13.56 -2.26
N LEU A 173 14.20 12.77 -1.49
CA LEU A 173 13.67 12.07 -0.30
C LEU A 173 13.07 13.00 0.76
N HIS A 174 13.41 14.29 0.70
CA HIS A 174 12.90 15.32 1.60
C HIS A 174 11.67 16.07 1.05
N ASP A 175 11.18 15.74 -0.13
CA ASP A 175 9.97 16.34 -0.71
C ASP A 175 8.75 16.09 0.18
N GLU A 176 7.79 17.02 0.18
CA GLU A 176 6.51 16.95 0.93
C GLU A 176 5.48 16.04 0.25
N VAL A 177 5.87 14.79 -0.03
CA VAL A 177 5.02 13.87 -0.78
C VAL A 177 3.73 13.50 -0.04
N GLU A 178 3.73 13.58 1.29
CA GLU A 178 2.52 13.40 2.08
C GLU A 178 1.47 14.51 1.86
N LYS A 179 1.88 15.68 1.34
CA LYS A 179 0.98 16.79 0.97
C LYS A 179 0.56 16.75 -0.49
N TRP A 180 0.88 15.66 -1.20
CA TRP A 180 0.29 15.44 -2.52
C TRP A 180 -1.22 15.29 -2.36
N SER A 181 -1.99 16.00 -3.18
CA SER A 181 -3.44 15.96 -3.12
C SER A 181 -4.04 15.20 -4.30
N TYR A 182 -5.26 14.72 -4.10
CA TYR A 182 -6.13 14.19 -5.15
C TYR A 182 -7.57 14.68 -4.87
N GLN A 183 -8.45 14.57 -5.86
CA GLN A 183 -9.87 14.87 -5.68
C GLN A 183 -10.64 13.58 -5.39
N ASP A 184 -11.45 13.62 -4.32
CA ASP A 184 -12.39 12.54 -4.01
C ASP A 184 -13.62 12.55 -4.94
N SER A 185 -14.57 11.64 -4.72
CA SER A 185 -15.77 11.54 -5.54
C SER A 185 -16.69 12.76 -5.47
N GLU A 186 -16.59 13.54 -4.41
CA GLU A 186 -17.38 14.76 -4.18
C GLU A 186 -16.62 16.03 -4.62
N GLY A 187 -15.38 15.88 -5.09
CA GLY A 187 -14.53 16.97 -5.59
C GLY A 187 -13.77 17.73 -4.50
N PHE A 188 -13.64 17.18 -3.29
CA PHE A 188 -12.78 17.76 -2.25
C PHE A 188 -11.32 17.39 -2.48
N ASP A 189 -10.43 18.36 -2.29
CA ASP A 189 -8.99 18.13 -2.31
C ASP A 189 -8.55 17.47 -1.00
N ILE A 190 -8.05 16.24 -1.10
CA ILE A 190 -7.58 15.45 0.05
C ILE A 190 -6.07 15.24 -0.05
N TYR A 191 -5.33 15.52 1.03
CA TYR A 191 -3.92 15.18 1.11
C TYR A 191 -3.72 13.70 1.41
N ILE A 192 -2.88 13.02 0.63
CA ILE A 192 -2.68 11.58 0.78
C ILE A 192 -2.11 11.19 2.16
N GLY A 193 -1.38 12.09 2.82
CA GLY A 193 -0.79 11.87 4.13
C GLY A 193 -1.78 11.94 5.30
N GLU A 194 -2.94 12.57 5.08
CA GLU A 194 -4.03 12.65 6.06
C GLU A 194 -4.92 11.41 5.96
N GLU A 195 -5.17 10.93 4.73
CA GLU A 195 -6.04 9.79 4.46
C GLU A 195 -5.32 8.43 4.54
N TYR A 196 -4.07 8.36 4.07
CA TYR A 196 -3.31 7.10 3.95
C TYR A 196 -1.99 7.12 4.73
N ARG A 197 -1.46 5.93 4.99
CA ARG A 197 -0.08 5.80 5.47
C ARG A 197 0.85 6.14 4.30
N VAL A 198 1.69 7.16 4.43
CA VAL A 198 2.64 7.55 3.37
C VAL A 198 4.07 7.44 3.87
N VAL A 199 4.89 6.68 3.15
CA VAL A 199 6.31 6.48 3.41
C VAL A 199 7.15 6.74 2.16
N VAL A 200 8.37 7.24 2.36
CA VAL A 200 9.34 7.42 1.27
C VAL A 200 10.32 6.26 1.21
N ARG A 201 10.81 5.99 0.00
CA ARG A 201 11.74 4.90 -0.29
C ARG A 201 12.87 5.38 -1.18
N SER A 202 14.08 4.86 -0.99
CA SER A 202 15.21 5.27 -1.81
C SER A 202 15.18 4.55 -3.15
N TYR A 203 15.06 5.32 -4.22
CA TYR A 203 15.17 4.81 -5.59
C TYR A 203 16.55 4.17 -5.86
N GLU A 204 17.63 4.71 -5.29
CA GLU A 204 18.99 4.17 -5.48
C GLU A 204 19.15 2.74 -4.94
N ARG A 205 18.36 2.35 -3.93
CA ARG A 205 18.41 1.00 -3.39
C ARG A 205 17.83 -0.02 -4.36
N LEU A 206 16.87 0.35 -5.19
CA LEU A 206 16.34 -0.50 -6.26
C LEU A 206 17.44 -0.96 -7.23
N LYS A 207 18.40 -0.08 -7.54
CA LYS A 207 19.54 -0.39 -8.43
C LYS A 207 20.58 -1.32 -7.82
N LYS A 208 20.58 -1.48 -6.49
CA LYS A 208 21.66 -2.16 -5.74
C LYS A 208 21.22 -3.39 -4.97
N LEU A 209 19.97 -3.84 -5.14
CA LEU A 209 19.42 -5.03 -4.48
C LEU A 209 20.25 -6.30 -4.64
N ARG A 210 20.94 -6.47 -5.76
CA ARG A 210 21.82 -7.63 -6.04
C ARG A 210 23.28 -7.44 -5.60
N LYS A 211 23.64 -6.25 -5.12
CA LYS A 211 25.00 -5.94 -4.68
C LYS A 211 25.16 -6.19 -3.18
N GLN A 212 26.39 -6.08 -2.68
CA GLN A 212 26.71 -6.20 -1.26
C GLN A 212 25.87 -5.23 -0.39
N GLU A 213 25.55 -4.03 -0.89
CA GLU A 213 24.67 -3.12 -0.15
C GLU A 213 23.25 -3.69 0.05
N GLY A 214 22.77 -4.47 -0.91
CA GLY A 214 21.49 -5.18 -0.80
C GLY A 214 21.48 -6.28 0.27
N SER A 215 22.62 -6.92 0.56
CA SER A 215 22.68 -7.93 1.63
C SER A 215 22.63 -7.30 3.03
N TYR A 216 23.33 -6.18 3.25
CA TYR A 216 23.22 -5.43 4.51
C TYR A 216 21.80 -4.91 4.75
N TRP A 217 21.17 -4.40 3.70
CA TRP A 217 19.80 -3.93 3.78
C TRP A 217 18.82 -5.05 4.17
N ARG A 218 18.87 -6.22 3.50
CA ARG A 218 18.06 -7.39 3.86
C ARG A 218 18.32 -7.84 5.31
N LYS A 219 19.58 -7.95 5.70
CA LYS A 219 19.96 -8.32 7.07
C LYS A 219 19.40 -7.35 8.12
N ASN A 220 19.43 -6.04 7.86
CA ASN A 220 18.86 -5.06 8.78
C ASN A 220 17.33 -5.11 8.77
N TRP A 221 16.70 -5.42 7.64
CA TRP A 221 15.26 -5.62 7.56
C TRP A 221 14.79 -6.87 8.33
N GLU A 222 15.56 -7.95 8.32
CA GLU A 222 15.27 -9.13 9.14
C GLU A 222 15.17 -8.77 10.64
N LYS A 223 16.03 -7.85 11.13
CA LYS A 223 15.91 -7.33 12.49
C LYS A 223 14.62 -6.54 12.71
N VAL A 224 14.23 -5.70 11.75
CA VAL A 224 12.94 -4.98 11.80
C VAL A 224 11.79 -5.98 11.92
N ASN A 225 11.81 -7.07 11.16
CA ASN A 225 10.79 -8.12 11.23
C ASN A 225 10.77 -8.84 12.59
N LEU A 226 11.93 -9.08 13.19
CA LEU A 226 12.04 -9.74 14.50
C LEU A 226 11.44 -8.89 15.61
N ILE A 227 11.71 -7.58 15.62
CA ILE A 227 11.23 -6.68 16.67
C ILE A 227 9.95 -5.92 16.30
N GLY A 228 9.36 -6.17 15.13
CA GLY A 228 8.29 -5.33 14.58
C GLY A 228 7.07 -5.21 15.49
N LYS A 229 6.78 -6.27 16.26
CA LYS A 229 5.69 -6.32 17.24
C LYS A 229 6.04 -5.72 18.60
N ASP A 230 7.32 -5.41 18.82
CA ASP A 230 7.84 -4.88 20.06
C ASP A 230 8.10 -3.38 19.96
N VAL A 231 8.21 -2.74 21.12
CA VAL A 231 8.70 -1.37 21.24
C VAL A 231 10.20 -1.38 20.97
N PRO A 232 10.73 -0.60 20.01
CA PRO A 232 12.16 -0.59 19.72
C PRO A 232 12.94 -0.08 20.93
N CYS A 233 13.96 -0.84 21.36
CA CYS A 233 14.81 -0.43 22.47
C CYS A 233 15.78 0.69 22.03
N HIS A 234 16.35 1.41 22.99
CA HIS A 234 17.33 2.48 22.72
C HIS A 234 18.58 1.96 21.96
N GLU A 235 18.88 0.68 22.06
CA GLU A 235 20.00 0.03 21.38
C GLU A 235 19.71 -0.22 19.89
N GLU A 236 18.45 -0.14 19.44
CA GLU A 236 18.06 -0.27 18.04
C GLU A 236 18.09 1.07 17.29
N ILE A 237 18.17 2.18 18.05
CA ILE A 237 17.96 3.55 17.59
C ILE A 237 19.26 4.36 17.64
N ILE A 238 19.51 5.14 16.60
CA ILE A 238 20.49 6.24 16.61
C ILE A 238 19.73 7.56 16.54
N THR A 239 20.17 8.55 17.33
CA THR A 239 19.61 9.91 17.30
C THR A 239 20.67 10.89 16.80
N VAL A 240 20.32 11.70 15.80
CA VAL A 240 21.11 12.85 15.35
C VAL A 240 20.39 14.12 15.79
N SER A 241 20.91 14.75 16.86
CA SER A 241 20.35 15.95 17.48
C SER A 241 21.01 17.25 17.06
N GLN A 242 22.10 17.18 16.31
CA GLN A 242 22.84 18.35 15.85
C GLN A 242 23.37 18.09 14.45
N ALA A 243 23.40 19.14 13.64
CA ALA A 243 23.80 19.05 12.23
C ALA A 243 25.29 18.69 12.03
N ARG A 244 26.11 18.86 13.08
CA ARG A 244 27.55 18.54 13.07
C ARG A 244 27.80 17.08 13.43
N PHE A 245 27.86 16.21 12.42
CA PHE A 245 28.27 14.81 12.58
C PHE A 245 29.26 14.39 11.49
N ASP A 246 30.10 13.40 11.81
CA ASP A 246 30.96 12.75 10.83
C ASP A 246 30.16 11.65 10.11
N PRO A 247 29.96 11.73 8.77
CA PRO A 247 29.18 10.74 8.03
C PRO A 247 29.81 9.34 8.06
N ASN A 248 31.13 9.21 8.17
CA ASN A 248 31.80 7.91 8.27
C ASN A 248 31.56 7.27 9.63
N LYS A 249 31.60 8.07 10.71
CA LYS A 249 31.26 7.62 12.05
C LYS A 249 29.79 7.22 12.14
N LEU A 250 28.89 8.07 11.60
CA LEU A 250 27.46 7.79 11.55
C LEU A 250 27.17 6.49 10.79
N ARG A 251 27.76 6.30 9.60
CA ARG A 251 27.64 5.05 8.83
C ARG A 251 28.03 3.84 9.67
N LYS A 252 29.17 3.87 10.38
CA LYS A 252 29.63 2.76 11.21
C LYS A 252 28.66 2.44 12.35
N LEU A 253 28.07 3.45 12.99
CA LEU A 253 27.06 3.25 14.02
C LEU A 253 25.80 2.61 13.44
N LEU A 254 25.38 3.07 12.26
CA LEU A 254 24.15 2.65 11.60
C LEU A 254 24.18 1.20 11.07
N THR A 255 25.33 0.59 10.82
CA THR A 255 25.40 -0.80 10.32
C THR A 255 24.82 -1.83 11.27
N GLN A 256 24.68 -1.49 12.56
CA GLN A 256 24.15 -2.37 13.59
C GLN A 256 22.72 -2.00 14.01
N LYS A 257 22.18 -0.89 13.50
CA LYS A 257 20.97 -0.23 13.99
C LYS A 257 19.91 -0.25 12.89
N ILE A 258 18.65 -0.36 13.28
CA ILE A 258 17.55 -0.41 12.31
C ILE A 258 16.88 0.95 12.09
N LEU A 259 16.97 1.84 13.09
CA LEU A 259 16.24 3.11 13.09
C LEU A 259 17.19 4.29 13.30
N LEU A 260 17.09 5.28 12.42
CA LEU A 260 17.70 6.60 12.60
C LEU A 260 16.61 7.64 12.86
N LYS A 261 16.74 8.34 13.98
CA LYS A 261 15.93 9.51 14.34
C LYS A 261 16.73 10.79 14.10
N VAL A 262 16.14 11.75 13.39
CA VAL A 262 16.74 13.06 13.13
C VAL A 262 15.71 14.15 13.44
N TRP A 263 16.07 15.08 14.30
CA TRP A 263 15.16 16.12 14.82
C TRP A 263 15.82 17.51 14.90
N CYS A 264 16.94 17.67 14.19
CA CYS A 264 17.56 18.97 13.95
C CYS A 264 17.38 19.36 12.49
N THR A 265 17.44 20.66 12.19
CA THR A 265 17.45 21.12 10.81
C THR A 265 18.81 20.81 10.20
N LEU A 266 18.81 20.27 8.99
CA LEU A 266 20.02 19.98 8.24
C LEU A 266 20.07 20.86 6.99
N SER A 267 21.22 21.45 6.71
CA SER A 267 21.50 22.03 5.40
C SER A 267 21.45 20.95 4.31
N ASN A 268 21.36 21.36 3.05
CA ASN A 268 21.36 20.42 1.92
C ASN A 268 22.60 19.51 1.92
N SER A 269 23.77 20.02 2.30
CA SER A 269 25.01 19.23 2.36
C SER A 269 25.01 18.23 3.52
N GLU A 270 24.56 18.64 4.71
CA GLU A 270 24.44 17.75 5.86
C GLU A 270 23.40 16.65 5.61
N ARG A 271 22.28 16.99 4.98
CA ARG A 271 21.26 16.03 4.56
C ARG A 271 21.80 15.02 3.55
N ASP A 272 22.54 15.44 2.51
CA ASP A 272 23.16 14.49 1.58
C ASP A 272 24.15 13.56 2.29
N ASN A 273 24.98 14.10 3.19
CA ASN A 273 25.91 13.30 4.00
C ASN A 273 25.17 12.27 4.89
N LEU A 274 24.06 12.66 5.52
CA LEU A 274 23.21 11.77 6.30
C LEU A 274 22.62 10.65 5.43
N LEU A 275 22.01 11.01 4.31
CA LEU A 275 21.37 10.05 3.41
C LEU A 275 22.39 9.10 2.76
N ARG A 276 23.61 9.55 2.50
CA ARG A 276 24.73 8.68 2.06
C ARG A 276 25.12 7.68 3.14
N ALA A 277 25.18 8.10 4.41
CA ALA A 277 25.45 7.21 5.53
C ALA A 277 24.35 6.16 5.70
N VAL A 278 23.08 6.58 5.68
CA VAL A 278 21.88 5.71 5.72
C VAL A 278 21.89 4.70 4.57
N HIS A 279 22.11 5.17 3.34
CA HIS A 279 22.17 4.30 2.16
C HIS A 279 23.28 3.27 2.29
N SER A 280 24.49 3.70 2.65
CA SER A 280 25.66 2.83 2.74
C SER A 280 25.61 1.83 3.90
N ALA A 281 24.95 2.19 5.02
CA ALA A 281 24.78 1.31 6.16
C ALA A 281 23.62 0.31 5.98
N GLY A 282 22.76 0.52 4.97
CA GLY A 282 21.55 -0.29 4.79
C GLY A 282 20.52 -0.06 5.90
N THR A 283 20.47 1.14 6.50
CA THR A 283 19.50 1.45 7.57
C THR A 283 18.09 1.49 6.99
N PRO A 284 17.17 0.63 7.46
CA PRO A 284 15.86 0.44 6.85
C PRO A 284 14.86 1.53 7.21
N ILE A 285 14.96 2.13 8.39
CA ILE A 285 13.98 3.10 8.88
C ILE A 285 14.69 4.40 9.24
N VAL A 286 14.20 5.52 8.69
CA VAL A 286 14.61 6.86 9.11
C VAL A 286 13.37 7.69 9.37
N LEU A 287 13.29 8.29 10.55
CA LEU A 287 12.25 9.24 10.91
C LEU A 287 12.92 10.61 11.09
N TRP A 288 12.45 11.62 10.38
CA TRP A 288 12.98 12.98 10.53
C TRP A 288 11.94 14.08 10.40
N SER A 289 12.28 15.25 10.93
CA SER A 289 11.52 16.50 10.71
C SER A 289 12.17 17.35 9.62
N ARG A 290 11.36 18.03 8.80
CA ARG A 290 11.84 19.03 7.83
C ARG A 290 12.19 20.37 8.45
N CYS A 291 11.72 20.67 9.65
CA CYS A 291 12.05 21.90 10.34
C CYS A 291 12.40 21.69 11.82
N GLU A 292 13.18 22.61 12.35
CA GLU A 292 13.23 22.90 13.78
C GLU A 292 11.92 23.56 14.16
N VAL A 293 10.97 22.78 14.65
CA VAL A 293 9.73 23.35 15.14
C VAL A 293 10.02 24.00 16.49
N VAL A 294 10.35 25.28 16.52
CA VAL A 294 10.87 26.03 17.67
C VAL A 294 9.93 26.04 18.91
N ASN A 295 8.70 25.52 18.80
CA ASN A 295 7.71 25.49 19.89
C ASN A 295 7.14 24.11 20.24
N LEU A 296 7.63 23.03 19.64
CA LEU A 296 7.25 21.70 20.10
C LEU A 296 8.12 21.33 21.29
N ASN A 297 7.54 20.61 22.25
CA ASN A 297 8.29 19.78 23.19
C ASN A 297 8.93 18.61 22.41
N ASN A 298 9.72 18.93 21.37
CA ASN A 298 10.14 18.10 20.24
C ASN A 298 10.69 16.73 20.62
N TYR A 299 11.20 16.59 21.84
CA TYR A 299 11.71 15.32 22.34
C TYR A 299 10.59 14.36 22.66
N VAL A 300 9.59 14.85 23.38
CA VAL A 300 8.52 14.03 23.94
C VAL A 300 7.62 13.52 22.84
N ASP A 301 7.24 14.38 21.89
CA ASP A 301 6.32 14.02 20.80
C ASP A 301 6.99 13.08 19.79
N PHE A 302 8.25 13.33 19.46
CA PHE A 302 9.01 12.48 18.55
C PHE A 302 9.33 11.12 19.20
N ASP A 303 9.68 11.10 20.49
CA ASP A 303 9.89 9.84 21.23
C ASP A 303 8.59 9.07 21.44
N ALA A 304 7.46 9.75 21.60
CA ALA A 304 6.16 9.11 21.74
C ALA A 304 5.81 8.23 20.53
N LEU A 305 6.24 8.60 19.33
CA LEU A 305 6.08 7.77 18.11
C LEU A 305 6.80 6.42 18.20
N LEU A 306 7.84 6.31 19.03
CA LEU A 306 8.68 5.12 19.18
C LEU A 306 8.39 4.34 20.48
N LYS A 307 7.39 4.75 21.28
CA LYS A 307 6.97 4.06 22.53
C LYS A 307 5.95 2.94 22.32
N LYS A 308 5.62 2.62 21.07
CA LYS A 308 4.65 1.59 20.67
C LYS A 308 5.29 0.64 19.64
N PRO A 309 4.67 -0.52 19.33
CA PRO A 309 5.20 -1.47 18.37
C PRO A 309 5.64 -0.83 17.06
N LEU A 310 6.79 -1.23 16.55
CA LEU A 310 7.42 -0.60 15.38
C LEU A 310 6.57 -0.74 14.10
N HIS A 311 5.87 -1.86 13.91
CA HIS A 311 5.02 -2.09 12.72
C HIS A 311 3.86 -1.10 12.58
N GLU A 312 3.44 -0.47 13.67
CA GLU A 312 2.39 0.56 13.70
C GLU A 312 2.95 1.99 13.49
N LEU A 313 4.27 2.17 13.28
CA LEU A 313 4.89 3.49 13.20
C LEU A 313 4.30 4.35 12.07
N SER A 314 4.06 3.77 10.90
CA SER A 314 3.46 4.49 9.76
C SER A 314 2.02 4.92 10.04
N ALA A 315 1.24 4.12 10.79
CA ALA A 315 -0.10 4.49 11.25
C ALA A 315 -0.05 5.70 12.19
N ARG A 316 0.88 5.71 13.15
CA ARG A 316 1.06 6.84 14.06
C ARG A 316 1.52 8.11 13.34
N VAL A 317 2.38 7.98 12.33
CA VAL A 317 2.77 9.13 11.50
C VAL A 317 1.57 9.69 10.72
N LYS A 318 0.69 8.83 10.18
CA LYS A 318 -0.60 9.26 9.59
C LYS A 318 -1.45 10.01 10.63
N GLU A 319 -1.64 9.46 11.82
CA GLU A 319 -2.42 10.11 12.89
C GLU A 319 -1.89 11.50 13.23
N GLN A 320 -0.56 11.67 13.32
CA GLN A 320 0.06 12.98 13.54
C GLN A 320 -0.24 13.99 12.44
N ARG A 321 -0.30 13.54 11.18
CA ARG A 321 -0.67 14.39 10.03
C ARG A 321 -2.13 14.77 10.08
N PHE A 322 -3.01 13.82 10.36
CA PHE A 322 -4.46 14.05 10.44
C PHE A 322 -4.86 15.07 11.52
N VAL A 323 -4.20 15.04 12.68
CA VAL A 323 -4.50 15.99 13.78
C VAL A 323 -3.72 17.32 13.66
N ALA A 324 -2.91 17.49 12.62
CA ALA A 324 -2.10 18.69 12.44
C ALA A 324 -2.99 19.87 12.04
N ASP A 325 -3.22 20.77 13.00
CA ASP A 325 -4.12 21.92 12.83
C ASP A 325 -3.41 23.20 12.36
N ASN A 326 -2.08 23.22 12.43
CA ASN A 326 -1.26 24.37 12.02
C ASN A 326 0.17 23.98 11.63
N ASP A 327 0.88 24.87 10.94
CA ASP A 327 2.26 24.66 10.47
C ASP A 327 3.30 24.40 11.56
N LYS A 328 2.98 24.54 12.85
CA LYS A 328 3.87 24.19 13.96
C LYS A 328 3.58 22.81 14.54
N HIS A 329 2.60 22.08 14.01
CA HIS A 329 2.36 20.71 14.44
C HIS A 329 3.40 19.77 13.82
N LEU A 330 3.90 18.79 14.59
CA LEU A 330 4.94 17.85 14.15
C LEU A 330 4.52 17.11 12.87
N GLY A 331 3.25 16.71 12.80
CA GLY A 331 2.65 16.01 11.66
C GLY A 331 2.94 16.64 10.30
N ASN A 332 2.98 17.98 10.23
CA ASN A 332 3.21 18.73 8.98
C ASN A 332 4.66 18.63 8.45
N HIS A 333 5.58 18.11 9.26
CA HIS A 333 7.01 18.08 8.96
C HIS A 333 7.62 16.68 9.01
N LEU A 334 6.85 15.67 9.44
CA LEU A 334 7.34 14.30 9.59
C LEU A 334 7.56 13.63 8.24
N VAL A 335 8.77 13.10 8.08
CA VAL A 335 9.13 12.20 6.99
C VAL A 335 9.53 10.86 7.56
N LEU A 336 8.93 9.81 6.99
CA LEU A 336 9.23 8.43 7.34
C LEU A 336 9.78 7.71 6.11
N LEU A 337 11.08 7.42 6.12
CA LEU A 337 11.68 6.46 5.21
C LEU A 337 11.46 5.06 5.79
N TRP A 338 10.82 4.20 5.00
CA TRP A 338 10.51 2.82 5.38
C TRP A 338 10.84 1.91 4.20
N ASP A 339 12.04 1.34 4.22
CA ASP A 339 12.60 0.68 3.05
C ASP A 339 12.59 -0.84 3.23
N ASP A 340 11.51 -1.49 2.76
CA ASP A 340 11.38 -2.95 2.80
C ASP A 340 12.00 -3.59 1.53
N PRO A 341 13.05 -4.42 1.64
CA PRO A 341 13.68 -5.06 0.50
C PRO A 341 12.82 -6.14 -0.18
N ASN A 342 11.69 -6.53 0.41
CA ASN A 342 10.76 -7.52 -0.15
C ASN A 342 9.65 -6.88 -0.97
N ARG A 343 9.33 -5.59 -0.74
CA ARG A 343 8.37 -4.81 -1.57
C ARG A 343 9.11 -4.01 -2.62
N VAL A 344 9.66 -4.72 -3.61
CA VAL A 344 10.33 -4.13 -4.76
C VAL A 344 9.53 -4.47 -6.01
N PRO A 345 9.04 -3.47 -6.77
CA PRO A 345 8.32 -3.76 -7.99
C PRO A 345 9.14 -4.55 -9.01
N PRO A 346 8.51 -5.42 -9.81
CA PRO A 346 9.14 -6.07 -10.95
C PRO A 346 9.73 -5.01 -11.88
N ASN A 347 11.02 -5.10 -12.15
CA ASN A 347 11.69 -4.23 -13.10
C ASN A 347 12.30 -5.12 -14.18
N PRO A 348 11.93 -4.98 -15.45
CA PRO A 348 12.53 -5.74 -16.56
C PRO A 348 14.06 -5.58 -16.63
N ALA A 349 14.60 -4.42 -16.27
CA ALA A 349 16.04 -4.20 -16.17
C ALA A 349 16.69 -4.91 -14.96
N LEU A 350 15.90 -5.31 -13.98
CA LEU A 350 16.28 -6.26 -12.92
C LEU A 350 15.93 -7.71 -13.31
N GLU A 351 15.19 -8.00 -14.38
CA GLU A 351 14.85 -9.39 -14.77
C GLU A 351 16.01 -10.11 -15.49
N PHE A 352 16.94 -9.37 -16.13
CA PHE A 352 18.12 -9.94 -16.78
C PHE A 352 19.32 -10.12 -15.82
N SER A 353 19.24 -11.07 -14.89
CA SER A 353 20.42 -11.80 -14.38
C SER A 353 19.96 -12.99 -13.54
N VAL A 354 19.32 -13.93 -14.21
CA VAL A 354 19.40 -15.34 -13.85
C VAL A 354 19.98 -16.04 -15.07
N SER A 355 21.30 -16.05 -15.15
CA SER A 355 22.07 -16.97 -16.00
C SER A 355 23.35 -17.33 -15.28
#